data_AF-A0A0B8QCL9-F1
#
_entry.id   AF-A0A0B8QCL9-F1
#
_cell.length_a   1.000
_cell.length_b   1.000
_cell.length_c   1.000
_cell.angle_alpha   90.00
_cell.angle_beta   90.00
_cell.angle_gamma   90.00
#
_symmetry.space_group_name_H-M   'P 1'
#
loop_
_entity.id
_entity.type
_entity.pdbx_description
1 polymer ?
#
loop_
_entity_poly.entity_id
_entity_poly.type
_entity_poly.pdbx_seq_one_letter_code
_entity_poly.pdbx_strand_id
1 'polypeptide(L)'
;MTQYVKETGNADFLDKLIPFYQKDSNSKPIEEGTVWNHLCRSIEFTQNNKGEHGLPLLGFADWNDTVNLPTGAESMMVASMFGKALNDMLDLCEYRGETQLAEQFKRYYLEMQDTMNSVGWDGQWYVRYFDEKGEPIGSHKNEQGQIYTNGQSWPVISGFATAERATQALDSVYNKLNTRNGIKLSTPGYNGFD
;
A
#
# COMPACT_ATOMS: atom_id res chain seq x y z
N MET A 1 -7.87 -3.36 12.33
CA MET A 1 -7.75 -3.14 13.78
C MET A 1 -8.19 -1.75 14.20
N THR A 2 -7.57 -0.69 13.66
CA THR A 2 -7.88 0.69 14.05
C THR A 2 -9.37 1.04 13.93
N GLN A 3 -10.06 0.61 12.88
CA GLN A 3 -11.51 0.83 12.74
C GLN A 3 -12.33 0.16 13.86
N TYR A 4 -11.96 -1.04 14.29
CA TYR A 4 -12.65 -1.74 15.38
C TYR A 4 -12.49 -0.98 16.70
N VAL A 5 -11.28 -0.52 17.01
CA VAL A 5 -11.03 0.28 18.22
C VAL A 5 -11.76 1.63 18.14
N LYS A 6 -11.73 2.31 16.99
CA LYS A 6 -12.46 3.57 16.76
C LYS A 6 -13.97 3.43 16.94
N GLU A 7 -14.55 2.34 16.48
CA GLU A 7 -16.00 2.09 16.57
C GLU A 7 -16.44 1.65 17.98
N THR A 8 -15.65 0.81 18.65
CA THR A 8 -16.08 0.14 19.89
C THR A 8 -15.50 0.74 21.16
N GLY A 9 -14.41 1.51 21.05
CA GLY A 9 -13.61 1.96 22.19
C GLY A 9 -12.82 0.84 22.88
N ASN A 10 -12.85 -0.40 22.37
CA ASN A 10 -12.19 -1.55 22.99
C ASN A 10 -10.69 -1.58 22.70
N ALA A 11 -9.94 -0.71 23.37
CA ALA A 11 -8.49 -0.62 23.24
C ALA A 11 -7.75 -1.83 23.86
N ASP A 12 -8.30 -2.45 24.91
CA ASP A 12 -7.73 -3.64 25.56
C ASP A 12 -7.53 -4.79 24.58
N PHE A 13 -8.27 -4.80 23.46
CA PHE A 13 -8.09 -5.78 22.39
C PHE A 13 -6.67 -5.74 21.77
N LEU A 14 -5.98 -4.60 21.83
CA LEU A 14 -4.59 -4.47 21.37
C LEU A 14 -3.61 -5.29 22.22
N ASP A 15 -3.92 -5.53 23.49
CA ASP A 15 -3.05 -6.26 24.42
C ASP A 15 -3.41 -7.75 24.49
N LYS A 16 -4.40 -8.20 23.73
CA LYS A 16 -4.76 -9.62 23.63
C LYS A 16 -3.63 -10.43 23.02
N LEU A 17 -3.16 -11.46 23.73
CA LEU A 17 -2.20 -12.43 23.20
C LEU A 17 -2.88 -13.37 22.19
N ILE A 18 -2.28 -13.47 21.00
CA ILE A 18 -2.70 -14.40 19.95
C ILE A 18 -1.47 -15.05 19.28
N PRO A 19 -1.60 -16.31 18.81
CA PRO A 19 -0.49 -17.02 18.20
C PRO A 19 -0.13 -16.49 16.81
N PHE A 20 1.15 -16.59 16.45
CA PHE A 20 1.60 -16.49 15.06
C PHE A 20 1.31 -17.81 14.32
N TYR A 21 1.36 -17.76 12.98
CA TYR A 21 0.97 -18.89 12.13
C TYR A 21 1.85 -20.15 12.31
N GLN A 22 3.15 -19.96 12.53
CA GLN A 22 4.12 -21.07 12.59
C GLN A 22 3.85 -22.00 13.78
N LYS A 23 3.87 -23.31 13.52
CA LYS A 23 3.60 -24.36 14.50
C LYS A 23 4.73 -25.37 14.56
N ASP A 24 4.91 -25.98 15.72
CA ASP A 24 5.81 -27.10 15.93
C ASP A 24 5.26 -28.41 15.32
N SER A 25 6.03 -29.50 15.44
CA SER A 25 5.63 -30.82 14.95
C SER A 25 4.36 -31.38 15.62
N ASN A 26 3.95 -30.83 16.77
CA ASN A 26 2.73 -31.19 17.49
C ASN A 26 1.57 -30.23 17.21
N SER A 27 1.68 -29.39 16.16
CA SER A 27 0.69 -28.39 15.78
C SER A 27 0.44 -27.30 16.84
N LYS A 28 1.39 -27.07 17.77
CA LYS A 28 1.33 -25.98 18.74
C LYS A 28 2.02 -24.73 18.19
N PRO A 29 1.47 -23.52 18.41
CA PRO A 29 2.13 -22.29 18.03
C PRO A 29 3.55 -22.20 18.60
N ILE A 30 4.51 -21.78 17.78
CA ILE A 30 5.90 -21.59 18.21
C ILE A 30 6.07 -20.24 18.93
N GLU A 31 5.32 -19.23 18.50
CA GLU A 31 5.40 -17.86 19.02
C GLU A 31 4.00 -17.30 19.19
N GLU A 32 3.82 -16.47 20.22
CA GLU A 32 2.61 -15.67 20.44
C GLU A 32 3.02 -14.21 20.66
N GLY A 33 2.11 -13.28 20.36
CA GLY A 33 2.32 -11.86 20.55
C GLY A 33 1.00 -11.16 20.82
N THR A 34 1.05 -9.97 21.43
CA THR A 34 -0.14 -9.13 21.54
C THR A 34 -0.60 -8.68 20.16
N VAL A 35 -1.88 -8.36 19.98
CA VAL A 35 -2.35 -7.82 18.69
C VAL A 35 -1.54 -6.58 18.29
N TRP A 36 -1.13 -5.75 19.24
CA TRP A 36 -0.19 -4.66 19.02
C TRP A 36 1.13 -5.12 18.39
N ASN A 37 1.75 -6.17 18.94
CA ASN A 37 2.97 -6.74 18.38
C ASN A 37 2.77 -7.26 16.95
N HIS A 38 1.63 -7.90 16.64
CA HIS A 38 1.30 -8.34 15.28
C HIS A 38 1.18 -7.17 14.28
N LEU A 39 0.56 -6.06 14.71
CA LEU A 39 0.45 -4.84 13.91
C LEU A 39 1.83 -4.22 13.64
N CYS A 40 2.67 -4.07 14.67
CA CYS A 40 4.03 -3.55 14.51
C CYS A 40 4.87 -4.43 13.57
N ARG A 41 4.80 -5.77 13.70
CA ARG A 41 5.51 -6.69 12.78
C ARG A 41 5.01 -6.59 11.34
N SER A 42 3.74 -6.25 11.13
CA SER A 42 3.17 -6.04 9.80
C SER A 42 3.71 -4.75 9.15
N ILE A 43 3.89 -3.67 9.93
CA ILE A 43 4.57 -2.45 9.46
C ILE A 43 6.04 -2.75 9.12
N GLU A 44 6.74 -3.44 10.00
CA GLU A 44 8.14 -3.82 9.77
C GLU A 44 8.30 -4.75 8.57
N PHE A 45 7.35 -5.65 8.31
CA PHE A 45 7.38 -6.49 7.12
C PHE A 45 7.42 -5.64 5.84
N THR A 46 6.49 -4.71 5.67
CA THR A 46 6.48 -3.86 4.46
C THR A 46 7.71 -2.94 4.40
N GLN A 47 8.12 -2.36 5.54
CA GLN A 47 9.30 -1.49 5.58
C GLN A 47 10.59 -2.22 5.17
N ASN A 48 10.72 -3.50 5.50
CA ASN A 48 11.93 -4.28 5.23
C ASN A 48 11.88 -5.06 3.90
N ASN A 49 10.76 -5.07 3.18
CA ASN A 49 10.58 -5.76 1.91
C ASN A 49 10.30 -4.77 0.78
N LYS A 50 11.35 -4.04 0.37
CA LYS A 50 11.30 -3.02 -0.67
C LYS A 50 12.21 -3.39 -1.86
N GLY A 51 11.84 -2.95 -3.06
CA GLY A 51 12.61 -3.17 -4.28
C GLY A 51 13.62 -2.06 -4.57
N GLU A 52 14.07 -1.99 -5.82
CA GLU A 52 15.16 -1.11 -6.24
C GLU A 52 14.83 0.39 -6.11
N HIS A 53 13.57 0.77 -6.35
CA HIS A 53 13.15 2.16 -6.17
C HIS A 53 12.88 2.51 -4.71
N GLY A 54 12.99 1.56 -3.79
CA GLY A 54 12.61 1.74 -2.40
C GLY A 54 11.09 1.70 -2.18
N LEU A 55 10.33 1.11 -3.11
CA LEU A 55 8.90 0.85 -2.96
C LEU A 55 8.67 -0.58 -2.46
N PRO A 56 7.55 -0.89 -1.80
CA PRO A 56 7.26 -2.26 -1.37
C PRO A 56 7.22 -3.23 -2.55
N LEU A 57 7.84 -4.39 -2.38
CA LEU A 57 7.76 -5.49 -3.33
C LEU A 57 6.32 -5.94 -3.53
N LEU A 58 5.96 -6.28 -4.77
CA LEU A 58 4.65 -6.84 -5.12
C LEU A 58 4.41 -8.20 -4.46
N GLY A 59 5.46 -9.01 -4.33
CA GLY A 59 5.32 -10.43 -4.00
C GLY A 59 4.65 -11.19 -5.15
N PHE A 60 3.75 -12.12 -4.82
CA PHE A 60 3.01 -12.87 -5.84
C PHE A 60 1.91 -12.03 -6.53
N ALA A 61 1.25 -11.19 -5.75
CA ALA A 61 0.23 -10.23 -6.17
C ALA A 61 0.02 -9.23 -5.02
N ASP A 62 -0.55 -8.07 -5.34
CA ASP A 62 -1.14 -7.19 -4.33
C ASP A 62 -2.66 -7.40 -4.23
N TRP A 63 -3.45 -6.34 -4.06
CA TRP A 63 -4.91 -6.44 -4.07
C TRP A 63 -5.48 -6.94 -5.41
N ASN A 64 -4.76 -6.73 -6.52
CA ASN A 64 -5.19 -7.24 -7.81
C ASN A 64 -4.57 -8.62 -8.08
N ASP A 65 -5.29 -9.68 -7.69
CA ASP A 65 -4.83 -11.08 -7.82
C ASP A 65 -4.44 -11.48 -9.25
N THR A 66 -4.98 -10.79 -10.26
CA THR A 66 -4.72 -11.11 -11.68
C THR A 66 -3.45 -10.46 -12.23
N VAL A 67 -2.67 -9.76 -11.41
CA VAL A 67 -1.39 -9.17 -11.80
C VAL A 67 -0.28 -9.87 -11.02
N ASN A 68 0.38 -10.81 -11.68
CA ASN A 68 1.46 -11.63 -11.12
C ASN A 68 2.75 -11.30 -11.87
N LEU A 69 3.41 -10.22 -11.47
CA LEU A 69 4.70 -9.84 -12.05
C LEU A 69 5.82 -10.70 -11.45
N PRO A 70 6.94 -10.89 -12.18
CA PRO A 70 8.08 -11.63 -11.67
C PRO A 70 8.65 -11.04 -10.36
N THR A 71 9.35 -11.89 -9.61
CA THR A 71 10.04 -11.49 -8.37
C THR A 71 10.97 -10.30 -8.63
N GLY A 72 10.81 -9.25 -7.83
CA GLY A 72 11.55 -7.99 -7.98
C GLY A 72 10.63 -6.81 -8.30
N ALA A 73 9.43 -7.07 -8.85
CA ALA A 73 8.44 -6.04 -9.11
C ALA A 73 7.98 -5.31 -7.83
N GLU A 74 7.61 -4.04 -7.98
CA GLU A 74 7.20 -3.14 -6.90
C GLU A 74 5.78 -2.61 -7.10
N SER A 75 5.05 -2.37 -5.99
CA SER A 75 3.65 -1.90 -6.04
C SER A 75 3.45 -0.52 -5.41
N MET A 76 2.98 0.41 -6.23
CA MET A 76 2.57 1.76 -5.80
C MET A 76 1.32 1.75 -4.92
N MET A 77 0.42 0.78 -5.14
CA MET A 77 -0.75 0.60 -4.29
C MET A 77 -0.33 0.13 -2.90
N VAL A 78 0.58 -0.84 -2.79
CA VAL A 78 1.08 -1.31 -1.49
C VAL A 78 1.84 -0.20 -0.77
N ALA A 79 2.64 0.61 -1.46
CA ALA A 79 3.25 1.82 -0.89
C ALA A 79 2.20 2.74 -0.26
N SER A 80 1.11 3.02 -0.98
CA SER A 80 0.05 3.90 -0.48
C SER A 80 -0.75 3.26 0.67
N MET A 81 -1.04 1.95 0.62
CA MET A 81 -1.66 1.23 1.72
C MET A 81 -0.78 1.24 2.98
N PHE A 82 0.54 1.13 2.81
CA PHE A 82 1.50 1.27 3.90
C PHE A 82 1.45 2.67 4.52
N GLY A 83 1.41 3.73 3.70
CA GLY A 83 1.18 5.09 4.19
C GLY A 83 -0.11 5.24 5.00
N LYS A 84 -1.22 4.68 4.51
CA LYS A 84 -2.49 4.70 5.25
C LYS A 84 -2.41 3.93 6.56
N ALA A 85 -1.76 2.77 6.57
CA ALA A 85 -1.54 1.96 7.76
C ALA A 85 -0.65 2.68 8.77
N LEU A 86 0.41 3.36 8.34
CA LEU A 86 1.26 4.18 9.19
C LEU A 86 0.49 5.31 9.85
N ASN A 87 -0.37 6.04 9.11
CA ASN A 87 -1.24 7.04 9.71
C ASN A 87 -2.17 6.45 10.78
N ASP A 88 -2.77 5.29 10.50
CA ASP A 88 -3.60 4.59 11.50
C ASP A 88 -2.79 4.10 12.72
N MET A 89 -1.53 3.73 12.52
CA MET A 89 -0.64 3.31 13.61
C MET A 89 -0.15 4.50 14.42
N LEU A 90 0.04 5.67 13.82
CA LEU A 90 0.37 6.91 14.52
C LEU A 90 -0.74 7.31 15.50
N ASP A 91 -2.01 7.24 15.07
CA ASP A 91 -3.16 7.45 15.96
C ASP A 91 -3.12 6.49 17.16
N LEU A 92 -2.80 5.21 16.92
CA LEU A 92 -2.71 4.20 17.99
C LEU A 92 -1.49 4.42 18.89
N CYS A 93 -0.34 4.84 18.34
CA CYS A 93 0.84 5.16 19.13
C CYS A 93 0.56 6.34 20.07
N GLU A 94 -0.10 7.40 19.58
CA GLU A 94 -0.51 8.54 20.41
C GLU A 94 -1.44 8.08 21.54
N TYR A 95 -2.46 7.28 21.21
CA TYR A 95 -3.39 6.74 22.20
C TYR A 95 -2.69 5.89 23.28
N ARG A 96 -1.68 5.10 22.89
CA ARG A 96 -0.92 4.23 23.80
C ARG A 96 0.27 4.90 24.50
N GLY A 97 0.60 6.14 24.14
CA GLY A 97 1.80 6.83 24.63
C GLY A 97 3.13 6.26 24.08
N GLU A 98 3.10 5.60 22.93
CA GLU A 98 4.24 4.93 22.29
C GLU A 98 5.08 5.93 21.47
N THR A 99 5.70 6.89 22.16
CA THR A 99 6.36 8.05 21.53
C THR A 99 7.50 7.68 20.58
N GLN A 100 8.34 6.72 20.96
CA GLN A 100 9.47 6.29 20.13
C GLN A 100 9.01 5.60 18.83
N LEU A 101 7.97 4.76 18.92
CA LEU A 101 7.37 4.12 17.74
C LEU A 101 6.65 5.15 16.87
N ALA A 102 5.98 6.14 17.46
CA ALA A 102 5.37 7.23 16.70
C ALA A 102 6.40 7.98 15.86
N GLU A 103 7.55 8.33 16.44
CA GLU A 103 8.64 8.99 15.71
C GLU A 103 9.18 8.11 14.57
N GLN A 104 9.35 6.81 14.82
CA GLN A 104 9.80 5.86 13.81
C GLN A 104 8.81 5.73 12.64
N PHE A 105 7.53 5.51 12.94
CA PHE A 105 6.49 5.37 11.91
C PHE A 105 6.28 6.67 11.14
N LYS A 106 6.43 7.83 11.79
CA LYS A 106 6.41 9.12 11.09
C LYS A 106 7.56 9.24 10.10
N ARG A 107 8.77 8.77 10.43
CA ARG A 107 9.89 8.74 9.48
C ARG A 107 9.59 7.82 8.30
N TYR A 108 9.07 6.61 8.54
CA TYR A 108 8.69 5.69 7.47
C TYR A 108 7.62 6.28 6.54
N TYR A 109 6.65 7.00 7.11
CA TYR A 109 5.60 7.65 6.32
C TYR A 109 6.19 8.70 5.37
N LEU A 110 7.04 9.59 5.89
CA LEU A 110 7.65 10.66 5.11
C LEU A 110 8.62 10.12 4.05
N GLU A 111 9.42 9.11 4.39
CA GLU A 111 10.32 8.43 3.46
C GLU A 111 9.53 7.80 2.30
N MET A 112 8.50 7.02 2.61
CA MET A 112 7.69 6.37 1.57
C MET A 112 6.91 7.38 0.73
N GLN A 113 6.40 8.46 1.34
CA GLN A 113 5.73 9.55 0.62
C GLN A 113 6.67 10.21 -0.39
N ASP A 114 7.90 10.51 0.02
CA ASP A 114 8.91 11.14 -0.85
C ASP A 114 9.35 10.21 -1.97
N THR A 115 9.69 8.96 -1.65
CA THR A 115 10.02 7.92 -2.64
C THR A 115 8.91 7.77 -3.67
N MET A 116 7.67 7.57 -3.23
CA MET A 116 6.52 7.39 -4.11
C MET A 116 6.27 8.58 -5.04
N ASN A 117 6.44 9.81 -4.55
CA ASN A 117 6.26 11.01 -5.36
C ASN A 117 7.42 11.31 -6.30
N SER A 118 8.64 10.88 -5.96
CA SER A 118 9.83 11.11 -6.78
C SER A 118 9.89 10.15 -7.98
N VAL A 119 9.57 8.87 -7.78
CA VAL A 119 9.66 7.86 -8.85
C VAL A 119 8.33 7.61 -9.55
N GLY A 120 7.21 7.78 -8.85
CA GLY A 120 5.94 7.24 -9.27
C GLY A 120 5.02 8.18 -10.06
N TRP A 121 5.39 9.46 -10.20
CA TRP A 121 4.57 10.44 -10.90
C TRP A 121 4.82 10.42 -12.41
N ASP A 122 3.77 10.12 -13.18
CA ASP A 122 3.84 9.92 -14.63
C ASP A 122 3.39 11.16 -15.43
N GLY A 123 3.35 12.32 -14.78
CA GLY A 123 3.01 13.62 -15.38
C GLY A 123 1.55 14.05 -15.20
N GLN A 124 0.60 13.10 -15.25
CA GLN A 124 -0.84 13.38 -15.04
C GLN A 124 -1.49 12.45 -14.01
N TRP A 125 -0.90 11.29 -13.76
CA TRP A 125 -1.35 10.30 -12.79
C TRP A 125 -0.13 9.55 -12.24
N TYR A 126 -0.33 8.69 -11.25
CA TYR A 126 0.71 7.82 -10.71
C TYR A 126 0.80 6.51 -11.48
N VAL A 127 2.02 6.02 -11.72
CA VAL A 127 2.22 4.65 -12.22
C VAL A 127 1.67 3.63 -11.23
N ARG A 128 1.38 2.42 -11.72
CA ARG A 128 0.73 1.38 -10.92
C ARG A 128 1.73 0.38 -10.33
N TYR A 129 2.74 0.01 -11.10
CA TYR A 129 3.82 -0.90 -10.71
C TYR A 129 5.13 -0.48 -11.37
N PHE A 130 6.23 -0.99 -10.85
CA PHE A 130 7.44 -1.23 -11.61
C PHE A 130 7.62 -2.74 -11.76
N ASP A 131 7.97 -3.21 -12.95
CA ASP A 131 8.29 -4.62 -13.18
C ASP A 131 9.66 -5.00 -12.58
N GLU A 132 10.09 -6.25 -12.76
CA GLU A 132 11.37 -6.74 -12.20
C GLU A 132 12.62 -6.08 -12.80
N LYS A 133 12.46 -5.33 -13.89
CA LYS A 133 13.54 -4.55 -14.55
C LYS A 133 13.44 -3.07 -14.22
N GLY A 134 12.46 -2.68 -13.41
CA GLY A 134 12.20 -1.29 -13.07
C GLY A 134 11.44 -0.51 -14.14
N GLU A 135 10.83 -1.17 -15.13
CA GLU A 135 10.02 -0.48 -16.14
C GLU A 135 8.60 -0.21 -15.62
N PRO A 136 8.02 0.98 -15.89
CA PRO A 136 6.74 1.35 -15.33
C PRO A 136 5.56 0.66 -16.05
N ILE A 137 4.61 0.16 -15.26
CA ILE A 137 3.30 -0.31 -15.70
C ILE A 137 2.23 0.63 -15.12
N GLY A 138 1.21 0.99 -15.91
CA GLY A 138 0.29 2.05 -15.53
C GLY A 138 0.79 3.44 -15.90
N SER A 139 1.60 3.54 -16.95
CA SER A 139 2.18 4.77 -17.48
C SER A 139 1.60 5.12 -18.86
N HIS A 140 1.62 6.41 -19.20
CA HIS A 140 1.36 6.92 -20.55
C HIS A 140 2.27 6.32 -21.63
N LYS A 141 3.41 5.72 -21.23
CA LYS A 141 4.32 5.00 -22.12
C LYS A 141 3.81 3.62 -22.54
N ASN A 142 2.87 3.02 -21.78
CA ASN A 142 2.33 1.72 -22.12
C ASN A 142 1.26 1.83 -23.23
N GLU A 143 1.15 0.83 -24.11
CA GLU A 143 0.09 0.82 -25.13
C GLU A 143 -1.27 0.42 -24.53
N GLN A 144 -1.27 -0.62 -23.67
CA GLN A 144 -2.43 -1.05 -22.88
C GLN A 144 -2.13 -0.84 -21.39
N GLY A 145 -3.18 -0.81 -20.56
CA GLY A 145 -3.02 -0.63 -19.12
C GLY A 145 -2.36 0.69 -18.73
N GLN A 146 -2.64 1.79 -19.44
CA GLN A 146 -2.01 3.10 -19.19
C GLN A 146 -2.33 3.70 -17.84
N ILE A 147 -3.51 3.44 -17.30
CA ILE A 147 -3.95 4.01 -16.02
C ILE A 147 -4.83 3.01 -15.29
N TYR A 148 -4.65 2.95 -13.97
CA TYR A 148 -5.40 2.08 -13.05
C TYR A 148 -6.04 2.92 -11.94
N THR A 149 -7.33 2.71 -11.67
CA THR A 149 -8.09 3.46 -10.64
C THR A 149 -7.43 3.36 -9.27
N ASN A 150 -7.01 2.16 -8.86
CA ASN A 150 -6.38 1.96 -7.55
C ASN A 150 -4.99 2.61 -7.44
N GLY A 151 -4.30 2.78 -8.57
CA GLY A 151 -3.05 3.55 -8.60
C GLY A 151 -3.28 5.04 -8.30
N GLN A 152 -4.52 5.53 -8.38
CA GLN A 152 -4.84 6.95 -8.21
C GLN A 152 -5.61 7.24 -6.93
N SER A 153 -6.54 6.36 -6.53
CA SER A 153 -7.33 6.55 -5.31
C SER A 153 -6.49 6.39 -4.04
N TRP A 154 -5.62 5.39 -3.99
CA TRP A 154 -4.83 5.09 -2.79
C TRP A 154 -3.78 6.15 -2.41
N PRO A 155 -3.05 6.77 -3.36
CA PRO A 155 -2.18 7.90 -3.04
C PRO A 155 -2.91 9.08 -2.38
N VAL A 156 -4.18 9.29 -2.74
CA VAL A 156 -5.04 10.31 -2.12
C VAL A 156 -5.48 9.87 -0.73
N ILE A 157 -5.96 8.63 -0.59
CA ILE A 157 -6.42 8.06 0.69
C ILE A 157 -5.30 8.02 1.73
N SER A 158 -4.07 7.71 1.31
CA SER A 158 -2.91 7.66 2.19
C SER A 158 -2.39 9.03 2.61
N GLY A 159 -2.79 10.10 1.90
CA GLY A 159 -2.22 11.44 2.03
C GLY A 159 -0.85 11.60 1.37
N PHE A 160 -0.41 10.62 0.56
CA PHE A 160 0.86 10.74 -0.15
C PHE A 160 0.82 11.70 -1.32
N ALA A 161 -0.31 11.78 -2.03
CA ALA A 161 -0.46 12.73 -3.12
C ALA A 161 -0.54 14.16 -2.59
N THR A 162 0.22 15.08 -3.21
CA THR A 162 0.01 16.51 -2.99
C THR A 162 -1.39 16.90 -3.44
N ALA A 163 -1.95 18.00 -2.92
CA ALA A 163 -3.31 18.43 -3.28
C ALA A 163 -3.50 18.60 -4.81
N GLU A 164 -2.48 19.15 -5.48
CA GLU A 164 -2.46 19.30 -6.94
C GLU A 164 -2.46 17.95 -7.66
N ARG A 165 -1.52 17.06 -7.31
CA ARG A 165 -1.42 15.72 -7.93
C ARG A 165 -2.63 14.84 -7.62
N ALA A 166 -3.20 14.95 -6.42
CA ALA A 166 -4.42 14.27 -6.02
C ALA A 166 -5.58 14.65 -6.95
N THR A 167 -5.77 15.95 -7.16
CA THR A 167 -6.82 16.47 -8.06
C THR A 167 -6.57 15.98 -9.49
N GLN A 168 -5.34 16.14 -10.00
CA GLN A 168 -4.99 15.77 -11.37
C GLN A 168 -5.10 14.26 -11.63
N ALA A 169 -4.71 13.42 -10.67
CA ALA A 169 -4.83 11.98 -10.77
C ALA A 169 -6.31 11.54 -10.79
N LEU A 170 -7.15 12.14 -9.94
CA LEU A 170 -8.59 11.85 -9.92
C LEU A 170 -9.32 12.40 -11.16
N ASP A 171 -8.90 13.54 -11.70
CA ASP A 171 -9.37 14.04 -12.99
C ASP A 171 -8.99 13.08 -14.12
N SER A 172 -7.79 12.49 -14.07
CA SER A 172 -7.37 11.46 -15.03
C SER A 172 -8.23 10.20 -14.93
N VAL A 173 -8.59 9.76 -13.71
CA VAL A 173 -9.58 8.70 -13.49
C VAL A 173 -10.92 9.08 -14.10
N TYR A 174 -11.43 10.28 -13.80
CA TYR A 174 -12.71 10.75 -14.33
C TYR A 174 -12.72 10.76 -15.86
N ASN A 175 -11.70 11.34 -16.48
CA ASN A 175 -11.65 11.51 -17.93
C ASN A 175 -11.42 10.20 -18.69
N LYS A 176 -10.68 9.23 -18.12
CA LYS A 176 -10.27 8.01 -18.85
C LYS A 176 -11.03 6.74 -18.43
N LEU A 177 -11.44 6.67 -17.17
CA LEU A 177 -11.98 5.46 -16.57
C LEU A 177 -13.47 5.56 -16.25
N ASN A 178 -14.03 6.76 -16.08
CA ASN A 178 -15.46 6.93 -15.81
C ASN A 178 -16.31 6.59 -17.04
N THR A 179 -17.39 5.85 -16.81
CA THR A 179 -18.38 5.49 -17.82
C THR A 179 -19.78 5.62 -17.24
N ARG A 180 -20.81 5.52 -18.09
CA ARG A 180 -22.21 5.48 -17.61
C ARG A 180 -22.50 4.33 -16.62
N ASN A 181 -21.65 3.31 -16.60
CA ASN A 181 -21.79 2.12 -15.75
C ASN A 181 -20.85 2.14 -14.53
N GLY A 182 -20.14 3.25 -14.30
CA GLY A 182 -19.14 3.37 -13.25
C GLY A 182 -17.71 3.43 -13.77
N ILE A 183 -16.76 3.50 -12.83
CA ILE A 183 -15.34 3.66 -13.08
C ILE A 183 -14.72 2.29 -13.41
N LYS A 184 -14.06 2.18 -14.58
CA LYS A 184 -13.28 1.01 -14.97
C LYS A 184 -12.08 0.82 -14.04
N LEU A 185 -11.61 -0.43 -13.90
CA LEU A 185 -10.38 -0.70 -13.14
C LEU A 185 -9.15 -0.11 -13.85
N SER A 186 -9.04 -0.29 -15.16
CA SER A 186 -7.93 0.23 -15.97
C SER A 186 -8.34 0.47 -17.43
N THR A 187 -7.48 1.18 -18.19
CA THR A 187 -7.66 1.40 -19.63
C THR A 187 -6.34 1.78 -20.30
N PRO A 188 -6.17 1.54 -21.62
CA PRO A 188 -6.93 0.58 -22.44
C PRO A 188 -6.83 -0.84 -21.88
N GLY A 189 -7.80 -1.70 -22.17
CA GLY A 189 -7.72 -3.12 -21.80
C GLY A 189 -6.62 -3.83 -22.60
N TYR A 190 -5.98 -4.82 -22.00
CA TYR A 190 -5.08 -5.73 -22.72
C TYR A 190 -5.87 -6.54 -23.76
N ASN A 191 -5.28 -6.72 -24.94
CA ASN A 191 -5.91 -7.40 -26.08
C ASN A 191 -5.10 -8.60 -26.60
N GLY A 192 -4.15 -9.09 -25.80
CA GLY A 192 -3.29 -10.22 -26.11
C GLY A 192 -2.64 -10.79 -24.84
N PHE A 193 -1.79 -11.79 -25.03
CA PHE A 193 -0.92 -12.38 -24.03
C PHE A 193 0.50 -12.41 -24.63
N ASP A 194 1.50 -12.36 -23.75
CA ASP A 194 2.90 -12.52 -24.11
C ASP A 194 3.27 -14.01 -24.24
#